data_AF-A0A2G6UJ90-F1
#
_entry.id   AF-A0A2G6UJ90-F1
#
_cell.length_a   1.000
_cell.length_b   1.000
_cell.length_c   1.000
_cell.angle_alpha   90.00
_cell.angle_beta   90.00
_cell.angle_gamma   90.00
#
_symmetry.space_group_name_H-M   'P 1'
#
loop_
_entity.id
_entity.type
_entity.pdbx_description
1 polymer ?
#
loop_
_entity_poly.entity_id
_entity_poly.type
_entity_poly.pdbx_seq_one_letter_code
_entity_poly.pdbx_strand_id
1 'polypeptide(L)'
;MELIKELSGTDVVIFDDTEREVETLHQTLLDKGIKAEFIKVDLAEMPEHDLINSIKLIFLDLNYHNGFGSDFDPYFCANLVAKVVPKDKQYFLVVWSKDIDKTESVIEILKDYNIAPVKYVSKLKEQYRIAHTTYDIETLLNDIDNEFQQNIQIDEFYGEIIETDKNSVLINCLLDKEKGYYQIRKFDLIPFIDYIDLEVGSIILIRSTTRPGSRLFEFFNESDDKKELFEKPDYFEGLENTKFFTEK
;
A
#
# COMPACT_ATOMS: atom_id res chain seq x y z
N MET A 1 -1.73 -14.47 28.75
CA MET A 1 -1.93 -13.01 28.94
C MET A 1 -1.06 -12.22 27.96
N GLU A 2 -0.98 -12.67 26.69
CA GLU A 2 -0.08 -12.12 25.66
C GLU A 2 -0.81 -11.29 24.60
N LEU A 3 -2.12 -11.55 24.39
CA LEU A 3 -2.93 -10.89 23.36
C LEU A 3 -3.13 -9.37 23.57
N ILE A 4 -2.90 -8.85 24.77
CA ILE A 4 -3.03 -7.42 25.07
C ILE A 4 -1.74 -6.64 24.72
N LYS A 5 -0.57 -7.30 24.66
CA LYS A 5 0.69 -6.65 24.23
C LYS A 5 0.73 -6.34 22.72
N GLU A 6 -0.08 -7.04 21.92
CA GLU A 6 -0.17 -6.79 20.46
C GLU A 6 -0.99 -5.54 20.12
N LEU A 7 -1.84 -5.06 21.03
CA LEU A 7 -2.66 -3.85 20.83
C LEU A 7 -1.89 -2.56 21.17
N SER A 8 -0.58 -2.63 21.43
CA SER A 8 0.21 -1.49 21.91
C SER A 8 1.54 -1.23 21.23
N GLY A 9 1.79 -1.76 20.04
CA GLY A 9 3.07 -1.58 19.36
C GLY A 9 3.25 -0.18 18.74
N THR A 10 4.51 0.19 18.50
CA THR A 10 4.94 1.41 17.80
C THR A 10 4.42 1.40 16.35
N ASP A 11 3.70 2.45 15.94
CA ASP A 11 3.21 2.63 14.56
C ASP A 11 4.25 3.35 13.69
N VAL A 12 4.99 4.30 14.27
CA VAL A 12 5.97 5.16 13.57
C VAL A 12 7.33 5.06 14.23
N VAL A 13 8.38 4.85 13.44
CA VAL A 13 9.78 4.95 13.91
C VAL A 13 10.44 6.17 13.30
N ILE A 14 11.25 6.87 14.08
CA ILE A 14 12.02 8.04 13.64
C ILE A 14 13.50 7.76 13.90
N PHE A 15 14.32 7.76 12.86
CA PHE A 15 15.78 7.63 12.95
C PHE A 15 16.45 8.98 12.66
N ASP A 16 17.14 9.53 13.65
CA ASP A 16 17.81 10.83 13.57
C ASP A 16 18.98 10.89 14.58
N ASP A 17 20.04 11.65 14.28
CA ASP A 17 21.13 11.88 15.24
C ASP A 17 20.79 12.96 16.28
N THR A 18 19.84 13.84 15.95
CA THR A 18 19.55 15.06 16.68
C THR A 18 18.11 15.06 17.21
N GLU A 19 17.96 14.62 18.45
CA GLU A 19 16.66 14.57 19.17
C GLU A 19 15.86 15.87 19.09
N ARG A 20 16.53 17.03 19.21
CA ARG A 20 15.88 18.35 19.14
C ARG A 20 15.26 18.66 17.78
N GLU A 21 15.76 18.09 16.69
CA GLU A 21 15.19 18.30 15.36
C GLU A 21 13.89 17.50 15.19
N VAL A 22 13.77 16.35 15.85
CA VAL A 22 12.61 15.46 15.74
C VAL A 22 11.58 15.61 16.86
N GLU A 23 11.91 16.34 17.92
CA GLU A 23 11.03 16.54 19.09
C GLU A 23 9.64 17.05 18.68
N THR A 24 9.57 18.03 17.77
CA THR A 24 8.28 18.56 17.30
C THR A 24 7.49 17.52 16.50
N LEU A 25 8.16 16.68 15.69
CA LEU A 25 7.53 15.58 14.95
C LEU A 25 6.99 14.53 15.92
N HIS A 26 7.81 14.10 16.87
CA HIS A 26 7.46 13.09 17.86
C HIS A 26 6.26 13.52 18.70
N GLN A 27 6.27 14.75 19.24
CA GLN A 27 5.17 15.28 20.02
C GLN A 27 3.87 15.41 19.20
N THR A 28 3.96 15.88 17.95
CA THR A 28 2.79 16.03 17.08
C THR A 28 2.14 14.68 16.77
N LEU A 29 2.93 13.64 16.56
CA LEU A 29 2.43 12.28 16.36
C LEU A 29 1.72 11.76 17.62
N LEU A 30 2.32 11.96 18.81
CA LEU A 30 1.71 11.58 20.09
C LEU A 30 0.39 12.33 20.35
N ASP A 31 0.33 13.62 20.07
CA ASP A 31 -0.87 14.45 20.24
C ASP A 31 -2.03 13.98 19.33
N LYS A 32 -1.71 13.42 18.16
CA LYS A 32 -2.67 12.77 17.25
C LYS A 32 -3.02 11.33 17.65
N GLY A 33 -2.49 10.84 18.78
CA GLY A 33 -2.71 9.48 19.28
C GLY A 33 -1.93 8.40 18.52
N ILE A 34 -0.92 8.79 17.74
CA ILE A 34 -0.06 7.89 16.97
C ILE A 34 1.13 7.49 17.84
N LYS A 35 1.38 6.18 17.97
CA LYS A 35 2.50 5.68 18.75
C LYS A 35 3.79 5.80 17.95
N ALA A 36 4.67 6.72 18.38
CA ALA A 36 5.93 6.98 17.73
C ALA A 36 7.12 6.69 18.65
N GLU A 37 8.17 6.12 18.06
CA GLU A 37 9.43 5.81 18.74
C GLU A 37 10.59 6.51 18.04
N PHE A 38 11.37 7.26 18.81
CA PHE A 38 12.59 7.88 18.33
C PHE A 38 13.78 6.97 18.66
N ILE A 39 14.55 6.61 17.64
CA ILE A 39 15.80 5.86 17.78
C ILE A 39 16.93 6.81 17.41
N LYS A 40 17.69 7.21 18.43
CA LYS A 40 18.87 8.06 18.25
C LYS A 40 19.96 7.29 17.50
N VAL A 41 20.44 7.88 16.42
CA VAL A 41 21.49 7.30 15.59
C VAL A 41 22.85 7.90 15.94
N ASP A 42 23.84 7.03 16.11
CA ASP A 42 25.26 7.37 16.18
C ASP A 42 25.97 6.49 15.15
N LEU A 43 26.72 7.06 14.20
CA LEU A 43 27.42 6.24 13.21
C LEU A 43 28.55 5.40 13.82
N ALA A 44 29.05 5.76 15.02
CA ALA A 44 30.05 4.95 15.70
C ALA A 44 29.46 3.64 16.22
N GLU A 45 28.16 3.60 16.50
CA GLU A 45 27.48 2.46 17.11
C GLU A 45 26.07 2.28 16.52
N MET A 46 25.88 1.22 15.73
CA MET A 46 24.56 0.83 15.24
C MET A 46 23.61 0.58 16.42
N PRO A 47 22.47 1.28 16.53
CA PRO A 47 21.57 1.09 17.65
C PRO A 47 21.03 -0.34 17.69
N GLU A 48 21.01 -0.94 18.87
CA GLU A 48 20.34 -2.21 19.11
C GLU A 48 18.84 -2.00 19.26
N HIS A 49 18.04 -2.78 18.54
CA HIS A 49 16.59 -2.73 18.62
C HIS A 49 15.97 -4.07 18.20
N ASP A 50 14.84 -4.43 18.82
CA ASP A 50 14.04 -5.59 18.45
C ASP A 50 13.15 -5.30 17.22
N LEU A 51 12.68 -6.34 16.54
CA LEU A 51 11.74 -6.16 15.42
C LEU A 51 10.41 -5.57 15.90
N ILE A 52 9.90 -4.58 15.16
CA ILE A 52 8.64 -3.89 15.48
C ILE A 52 7.55 -4.39 14.52
N ASN A 53 6.79 -5.40 14.94
CA ASN A 53 5.74 -6.01 14.10
C ASN A 53 4.59 -5.06 13.75
N SER A 54 4.36 -4.00 14.52
CA SER A 54 3.30 -3.02 14.32
C SER A 54 3.68 -1.86 13.39
N ILE A 55 4.95 -1.76 12.97
CA ILE A 55 5.47 -0.62 12.23
C ILE A 55 4.68 -0.37 10.94
N LYS A 56 4.32 0.89 10.68
CA LYS A 56 3.58 1.31 9.48
C LYS A 56 4.34 2.37 8.69
N LEU A 57 5.09 3.22 9.38
CA LEU A 57 5.78 4.37 8.80
C LEU A 57 7.15 4.54 9.44
N ILE A 58 8.15 4.86 8.64
CA ILE A 58 9.49 5.22 9.11
C ILE A 58 9.83 6.62 8.62
N PHE A 59 10.30 7.48 9.52
CA PHE A 59 11.05 8.68 9.18
C PHE A 59 12.54 8.37 9.30
N LEU A 60 13.29 8.62 8.24
CA LEU A 60 14.71 8.33 8.15
C LEU A 60 15.47 9.60 7.74
N ASP A 61 16.32 10.11 8.62
CA ASP A 61 17.40 11.01 8.19
C ASP A 61 18.51 10.21 7.50
N LEU A 62 19.24 10.84 6.58
CA LEU A 62 20.38 10.26 5.88
C LEU A 62 21.71 10.91 6.30
N ASN A 63 21.66 12.02 7.03
CA ASN A 63 22.85 12.79 7.37
C ASN A 63 23.15 12.69 8.87
N TYR A 64 24.10 11.82 9.21
CA TYR A 64 24.54 11.60 10.57
C TYR A 64 25.96 12.13 10.75
N HIS A 65 26.20 12.92 11.80
CA HIS A 65 27.48 13.62 11.98
C HIS A 65 28.48 12.84 12.85
N ASN A 66 29.68 12.56 12.33
CA ASN A 66 30.80 12.02 13.12
C ASN A 66 31.90 13.02 13.46
N GLY A 67 31.59 14.32 13.54
CA GLY A 67 32.59 15.36 13.89
C GLY A 67 33.79 15.49 12.92
N PHE A 68 33.97 14.58 11.96
CA PHE A 68 35.05 14.49 11.00
C PHE A 68 34.54 13.85 9.71
N GLY A 69 33.89 14.64 8.85
CA GLY A 69 33.67 14.33 7.43
C GLY A 69 33.27 12.88 7.11
N SER A 70 32.33 12.29 7.85
CA SER A 70 31.79 10.99 7.48
C SER A 70 30.95 11.16 6.21
N ASP A 71 31.39 10.50 5.14
CA ASP A 71 30.63 10.38 3.92
C ASP A 71 29.34 9.61 4.18
N PHE A 72 28.29 9.94 3.44
CA PHE A 72 27.03 9.21 3.48
C PHE A 72 27.23 7.72 3.18
N ASP A 73 26.67 6.86 4.04
CA ASP A 73 26.68 5.40 3.86
C ASP A 73 25.23 4.87 3.69
N PRO A 74 24.84 4.47 2.47
CA PRO A 74 23.50 3.94 2.23
C PRO A 74 23.29 2.55 2.88
N TYR A 75 24.34 1.76 3.09
CA TYR A 75 24.24 0.46 3.77
C TYR A 75 23.95 0.65 5.25
N PHE A 76 24.58 1.64 5.90
CA PHE A 76 24.27 1.98 7.27
C PHE A 76 22.79 2.35 7.44
N CYS A 77 22.27 3.22 6.58
CA CYS A 77 20.86 3.62 6.59
C CYS A 77 19.92 2.43 6.34
N ALA A 78 20.22 1.56 5.37
CA ALA A 78 19.42 0.38 5.10
C ALA A 78 19.46 -0.63 6.26
N ASN A 79 20.61 -0.77 6.93
CA ASN A 79 20.77 -1.63 8.11
C ASN A 79 19.95 -1.13 9.31
N LEU A 80 19.83 0.19 9.53
CA LEU A 80 18.95 0.76 10.55
C LEU A 80 17.49 0.30 10.35
N VAL A 81 17.00 0.40 9.11
CA VAL A 81 15.65 -0.05 8.75
C VAL A 81 15.52 -1.56 8.94
N ALA A 82 16.51 -2.35 8.49
CA ALA A 82 16.52 -3.80 8.61
C ALA A 82 16.51 -4.31 10.07
N LYS A 83 16.96 -3.50 11.03
CA LYS A 83 16.92 -3.83 12.46
C LYS A 83 15.51 -3.80 13.04
N VAL A 84 14.62 -2.98 12.50
CA VAL A 84 13.28 -2.78 13.06
C VAL A 84 12.17 -3.39 12.19
N VAL A 85 12.42 -3.61 10.89
CA VAL A 85 11.41 -4.12 9.94
C VAL A 85 11.51 -5.65 9.76
N PRO A 86 10.46 -6.42 10.08
CA PRO A 86 10.40 -7.85 9.74
C PRO A 86 10.37 -8.08 8.21
N LYS A 87 10.93 -9.21 7.75
CA LYS A 87 11.11 -9.52 6.30
C LYS A 87 9.86 -9.53 5.42
N ASP A 88 8.68 -9.68 6.01
CA ASP A 88 7.40 -9.71 5.28
C ASP A 88 6.49 -8.53 5.66
N LYS A 89 7.02 -7.55 6.39
CA LYS A 89 6.24 -6.43 6.88
C LYS A 89 6.15 -5.33 5.83
N GLN A 90 4.91 -4.98 5.48
CA GLN A 90 4.63 -3.79 4.68
C GLN A 90 4.72 -2.53 5.54
N TYR A 91 5.41 -1.51 5.02
CA TYR A 91 5.55 -0.20 5.64
C TYR A 91 5.79 0.89 4.58
N PHE A 92 5.63 2.15 4.99
CA PHE A 92 5.96 3.34 4.22
C PHE A 92 7.25 3.98 4.74
N LEU A 93 8.05 4.56 3.85
CA LEU A 93 9.28 5.25 4.22
C LEU A 93 9.20 6.73 3.83
N VAL A 94 9.52 7.60 4.77
CA VAL A 94 9.72 9.03 4.54
C VAL A 94 11.19 9.31 4.80
N VAL A 95 11.94 9.57 3.75
CA VAL A 95 13.28 10.13 3.91
C VAL A 95 13.12 11.61 4.22
N TRP A 96 13.36 11.99 5.47
CA TRP A 96 13.26 13.38 5.93
C TRP A 96 14.66 13.87 6.30
N SER A 97 15.35 14.42 5.32
CA SER A 97 16.79 14.71 5.41
C SER A 97 17.17 16.00 4.70
N LYS A 98 18.42 16.42 4.85
CA LYS A 98 19.06 17.46 4.03
C LYS A 98 19.57 16.92 2.68
N ASP A 99 19.83 15.61 2.60
CA ASP A 99 20.46 14.94 1.45
C ASP A 99 19.48 14.01 0.72
N ILE A 100 18.32 14.54 0.34
CA ILE A 100 17.23 13.75 -0.27
C ILE A 100 17.58 13.13 -1.63
N ASP A 101 18.63 13.61 -2.29
CA ASP A 101 19.14 13.08 -3.56
C ASP A 101 19.74 11.68 -3.41
N LYS A 102 20.07 11.28 -2.18
CA LYS A 102 20.69 9.98 -1.87
C LYS A 102 19.68 8.87 -1.54
N THR A 103 18.38 9.20 -1.54
CA THR A 103 17.30 8.25 -1.19
C THR A 103 17.35 6.96 -2.01
N GLU A 104 17.50 7.07 -3.33
CA GLU A 104 17.45 5.91 -4.23
C GLU A 104 18.50 4.85 -3.89
N SER A 105 19.72 5.27 -3.49
CA SER A 105 20.77 4.34 -3.09
C SER A 105 20.40 3.51 -1.86
N VAL A 106 19.64 4.08 -0.91
CA VAL A 106 19.13 3.32 0.25
C VAL A 106 18.04 2.34 -0.19
N ILE A 107 17.14 2.80 -1.07
CA ILE A 107 16.03 1.97 -1.57
C ILE A 107 16.53 0.75 -2.33
N GLU A 108 17.59 0.89 -3.14
CA GLU A 108 18.21 -0.22 -3.86
C GLU A 108 18.71 -1.31 -2.89
N ILE A 109 19.39 -0.92 -1.80
CA ILE A 109 19.88 -1.88 -0.79
C ILE A 109 18.72 -2.53 -0.03
N LEU A 110 17.66 -1.77 0.29
CA LEU A 110 16.47 -2.34 0.93
C LEU A 110 15.76 -3.37 0.04
N LYS A 111 15.80 -3.20 -1.29
CA LYS A 111 15.32 -4.22 -2.24
C LYS A 111 16.19 -5.47 -2.19
N ASP A 112 17.52 -5.32 -2.16
CA ASP A 112 18.45 -6.44 -2.06
C ASP A 112 18.28 -7.22 -0.74
N TYR A 113 17.92 -6.52 0.33
CA TYR A 113 17.61 -7.12 1.63
C TYR A 113 16.21 -7.75 1.70
N ASN A 114 15.40 -7.62 0.64
CA ASN A 114 14.01 -8.05 0.57
C ASN A 114 13.13 -7.43 1.68
N ILE A 115 13.34 -6.15 1.95
CA ILE A 115 12.57 -5.34 2.93
C ILE A 115 12.22 -3.96 2.37
N ALA A 116 12.05 -3.84 1.05
CA ALA A 116 11.73 -2.56 0.44
C ALA A 116 10.37 -2.01 0.94
N PRO A 117 10.25 -0.68 1.14
CA PRO A 117 8.97 -0.08 1.51
C PRO A 117 7.96 -0.23 0.38
N VAL A 118 6.68 -0.28 0.73
CA VAL A 118 5.59 -0.31 -0.25
C VAL A 118 5.59 0.95 -1.10
N LYS A 119 5.89 2.08 -0.47
CA LYS A 119 6.10 3.37 -1.12
C LYS A 119 7.01 4.22 -0.25
N TYR A 120 7.76 5.10 -0.89
CA TYR A 120 8.61 6.05 -0.20
C TYR A 120 8.46 7.44 -0.80
N VAL A 121 8.74 8.45 0.02
CA VAL A 121 8.79 9.86 -0.38
C VAL A 121 10.02 10.50 0.25
N SER A 122 10.57 11.52 -0.40
CA SER A 122 11.71 12.28 0.13
C SER A 122 11.30 13.72 0.39
N LYS A 123 11.56 14.20 1.59
CA LYS A 123 11.17 15.52 2.09
C LYS A 123 12.39 16.25 2.62
N LEU A 124 12.65 17.44 2.07
CA LEU A 124 13.80 18.24 2.48
C LEU A 124 13.47 18.93 3.80
N LYS A 125 14.25 18.68 4.87
CA LYS A 125 14.02 19.29 6.20
C LYS A 125 13.85 20.82 6.14
N GLU A 126 14.67 21.49 5.32
CA GLU A 126 14.65 22.95 5.16
C GLU A 126 13.34 23.51 4.62
N GLN A 127 12.56 22.72 3.86
CA GLN A 127 11.26 23.17 3.34
C GLN A 127 10.22 23.40 4.44
N TYR A 128 10.40 22.72 5.57
CA TYR A 128 9.46 22.75 6.69
C TYR A 128 10.02 23.55 7.87
N ARG A 129 11.23 24.11 7.78
CA ARG A 129 11.87 24.79 8.91
C ARG A 129 11.20 26.14 9.18
N ILE A 130 10.61 26.30 10.37
CA ILE A 130 10.03 27.58 10.84
C ILE A 130 11.06 28.34 11.70
N ALA A 131 11.87 27.62 12.49
CA ALA A 131 12.90 28.19 13.34
C ALA A 131 14.12 27.25 13.44
N HIS A 132 15.12 27.62 14.24
CA HIS A 132 16.40 26.90 14.33
C HIS A 132 16.28 25.38 14.49
N THR A 133 15.32 24.88 15.27
CA THR A 133 15.07 23.43 15.46
C THR A 133 13.58 23.10 15.41
N THR A 134 12.76 23.99 14.84
CA THR A 134 11.31 23.84 14.83
C THR A 134 10.82 23.77 13.40
N TYR A 135 9.96 22.78 13.14
CA TYR A 135 9.46 22.47 11.81
C TYR A 135 7.93 22.51 11.77
N ASP A 136 7.38 22.86 10.62
CA ASP A 136 5.96 22.80 10.31
C ASP A 136 5.54 21.34 10.03
N ILE A 137 5.30 20.59 11.10
CA ILE A 137 4.99 19.16 11.02
C ILE A 137 3.60 18.93 10.41
N GLU A 138 2.63 19.83 10.62
CA GLU A 138 1.30 19.68 10.03
C GLU A 138 1.38 19.76 8.49
N THR A 139 2.14 20.72 7.96
CA THR A 139 2.37 20.82 6.52
C THR A 139 3.14 19.60 5.99
N LEU A 140 4.18 19.14 6.70
CA LEU A 140 4.92 17.92 6.35
C LEU A 140 4.00 16.69 6.25
N LEU A 141 3.17 16.46 7.27
CA LEU A 141 2.27 15.30 7.31
C LEU A 141 1.20 15.36 6.23
N ASN A 142 0.64 16.55 5.96
CA ASN A 142 -0.33 16.73 4.88
C ASN A 142 0.30 16.46 3.50
N ASP A 143 1.52 16.93 3.27
CA ASP A 143 2.23 16.67 2.02
C ASP A 143 2.53 15.18 1.83
N ILE A 144 2.97 14.50 2.90
CA ILE A 144 3.22 13.05 2.89
C ILE A 144 1.94 12.29 2.59
N ASP A 145 0.82 12.62 3.25
CA ASP A 145 -0.46 11.96 2.99
C ASP A 145 -0.86 12.17 1.52
N ASN A 146 -0.86 13.42 1.04
CA ASN A 146 -1.17 13.70 -0.37
C ASN A 146 -0.31 12.89 -1.33
N GLU A 147 1.01 12.81 -1.10
CA GLU A 147 1.89 12.00 -1.95
C GLU A 147 1.59 10.52 -1.86
N PHE A 148 1.27 9.97 -0.67
CA PHE A 148 0.90 8.58 -0.54
C PHE A 148 -0.47 8.26 -1.15
N GLN A 149 -1.44 9.18 -1.07
CA GLN A 149 -2.77 9.07 -1.69
C GLN A 149 -2.71 9.21 -3.22
N GLN A 150 -1.70 9.90 -3.78
CA GLN A 150 -1.47 9.87 -5.23
C GLN A 150 -1.20 8.41 -5.66
N ASN A 151 -2.04 7.88 -6.57
CA ASN A 151 -2.11 6.49 -7.06
C ASN A 151 -3.17 5.58 -6.42
N ILE A 152 -4.21 6.11 -5.75
CA ILE A 152 -5.44 5.32 -5.58
C ILE A 152 -6.14 5.23 -6.94
N GLN A 153 -6.03 4.07 -7.59
CA GLN A 153 -6.83 3.75 -8.75
C GLN A 153 -8.13 3.09 -8.28
N ILE A 154 -9.26 3.75 -8.55
CA ILE A 154 -10.59 3.19 -8.32
C ILE A 154 -11.12 2.76 -9.68
N ASP A 155 -11.31 1.46 -9.84
CA ASP A 155 -11.95 0.89 -11.02
C ASP A 155 -13.32 0.34 -10.61
N GLU A 156 -14.34 0.60 -11.41
CA GLU A 156 -15.67 0.02 -11.26
C GLU A 156 -16.00 -0.80 -12.50
N PHE A 157 -16.42 -2.04 -12.31
CA PHE A 157 -16.79 -2.93 -13.39
C PHE A 157 -17.89 -3.90 -12.97
N TYR A 158 -18.65 -4.38 -13.95
CA TYR A 158 -19.70 -5.37 -13.71
C TYR A 158 -19.12 -6.78 -13.72
N GLY A 159 -19.71 -7.67 -12.94
CA GLY A 159 -19.40 -9.08 -12.92
C GLY A 159 -20.66 -9.94 -12.97
N GLU A 160 -20.68 -10.96 -13.82
CA GLU A 160 -21.72 -11.99 -13.83
C GLU A 160 -21.25 -13.19 -13.01
N ILE A 161 -22.07 -13.64 -12.05
CA ILE A 161 -21.80 -14.84 -11.26
C ILE A 161 -21.97 -16.06 -12.15
N ILE A 162 -20.88 -16.78 -12.40
CA ILE A 162 -20.88 -17.99 -13.25
C ILE A 162 -21.13 -19.23 -12.41
N GLU A 163 -20.50 -19.30 -11.23
CA GLU A 163 -20.49 -20.50 -10.40
C GLU A 163 -20.25 -20.13 -8.94
N THR A 164 -20.92 -20.84 -8.04
CA THR A 164 -20.75 -20.71 -6.60
C THR A 164 -20.42 -22.07 -5.98
N ASP A 165 -19.29 -22.09 -5.28
CA ASP A 165 -18.77 -23.23 -4.55
C ASP A 165 -18.83 -22.97 -3.05
N LYS A 166 -18.57 -24.01 -2.24
CA LYS A 166 -18.58 -23.92 -0.76
C LYS A 166 -17.68 -22.81 -0.19
N ASN A 167 -16.58 -22.47 -0.89
CA ASN A 167 -15.57 -21.54 -0.39
C ASN A 167 -15.29 -20.37 -1.34
N SER A 168 -15.92 -20.33 -2.52
CA SER A 168 -15.54 -19.36 -3.54
C SER A 168 -16.65 -19.06 -4.53
N VAL A 169 -16.55 -17.90 -5.16
CA VAL A 169 -17.43 -17.46 -6.25
C VAL A 169 -16.59 -17.21 -7.49
N LEU A 170 -17.03 -17.76 -8.62
CA LEU A 170 -16.43 -17.53 -9.93
C LEU A 170 -17.26 -16.47 -10.67
N ILE A 171 -16.60 -15.41 -11.11
CA ILE A 171 -17.27 -14.23 -11.67
C ILE A 171 -16.63 -13.87 -13.01
N ASN A 172 -17.45 -13.66 -14.04
CA ASN A 172 -17.03 -13.11 -15.32
C ASN A 172 -17.01 -11.58 -15.23
N CYS A 173 -15.83 -10.96 -15.14
CA CYS A 173 -15.71 -9.52 -14.95
C CYS A 173 -15.55 -8.79 -16.29
N LEU A 174 -16.42 -7.82 -16.59
CA LEU A 174 -16.30 -6.93 -17.76
C LEU A 174 -15.38 -5.75 -17.44
N LEU A 175 -14.09 -5.88 -17.78
CA LEU A 175 -13.06 -4.91 -17.40
C LEU A 175 -12.96 -3.69 -18.34
N ASP A 176 -13.37 -3.85 -19.61
CA ASP A 176 -13.43 -2.76 -20.59
C ASP A 176 -14.71 -2.91 -21.41
N LYS A 177 -15.69 -2.02 -21.15
CA LYS A 177 -17.01 -2.04 -21.80
C LYS A 177 -16.93 -1.73 -23.29
N GLU A 178 -16.02 -0.86 -23.72
CA GLU A 178 -15.90 -0.45 -25.11
C GLU A 178 -15.27 -1.55 -25.97
N LYS A 179 -14.28 -2.25 -25.42
CA LYS A 179 -13.59 -3.35 -26.11
C LYS A 179 -14.24 -4.72 -25.91
N GLY A 180 -15.20 -4.84 -24.99
CA GLY A 180 -15.74 -6.12 -24.58
C GLY A 180 -14.67 -7.04 -24.00
N TYR A 181 -13.78 -6.51 -23.15
CA TYR A 181 -12.73 -7.30 -22.51
C TYR A 181 -13.24 -7.91 -21.21
N TYR A 182 -13.32 -9.23 -21.18
CA TYR A 182 -13.80 -10.00 -20.03
C TYR A 182 -12.67 -10.78 -19.38
N GLN A 183 -12.73 -10.93 -18.07
CA GLN A 183 -11.82 -11.79 -17.31
C GLN A 183 -12.59 -12.58 -16.25
N ILE A 184 -12.47 -13.90 -16.29
CA ILE A 184 -12.99 -14.76 -15.24
C ILE A 184 -12.06 -14.67 -14.02
N ARG A 185 -12.64 -14.35 -12.85
CA ARG A 185 -11.93 -14.24 -11.58
C ARG A 185 -12.59 -15.10 -10.52
N LYS A 186 -11.78 -15.68 -9.64
CA LYS A 186 -12.22 -16.46 -8.49
C LYS A 186 -12.00 -15.64 -7.22
N PHE A 187 -13.04 -15.47 -6.43
CA PHE A 187 -13.00 -14.77 -5.15
C PHE A 187 -13.36 -15.72 -4.01
N ASP A 188 -12.84 -15.46 -2.81
CA ASP A 188 -13.29 -16.15 -1.61
C ASP A 188 -14.76 -15.84 -1.34
N LEU A 189 -15.51 -16.77 -0.73
CA LEU A 189 -16.94 -16.58 -0.47
C LEU A 189 -17.22 -15.56 0.64
N ILE A 190 -16.31 -15.42 1.61
CA ILE A 190 -16.49 -14.62 2.84
C ILE A 190 -16.99 -13.18 2.57
N PRO A 191 -16.44 -12.43 1.60
CA PRO A 191 -16.88 -11.05 1.32
C PRO A 191 -18.32 -10.93 0.79
N PHE A 192 -18.96 -12.02 0.40
CA PHE A 192 -20.30 -12.02 -0.20
C PHE A 192 -21.41 -12.42 0.77
N ILE A 193 -21.06 -13.11 1.85
CA ILE A 193 -22.02 -13.69 2.81
C ILE A 193 -22.89 -12.59 3.40
N ASP A 194 -24.22 -12.79 3.37
CA ASP A 194 -25.27 -11.90 3.90
C ASP A 194 -25.52 -10.57 3.16
N TYR A 195 -24.67 -10.19 2.19
CA TYR A 195 -24.77 -8.89 1.51
C TYR A 195 -25.05 -8.99 0.00
N ILE A 196 -24.68 -10.10 -0.63
CA ILE A 196 -24.79 -10.28 -2.08
C ILE A 196 -25.68 -11.47 -2.42
N ASP A 197 -26.54 -11.29 -3.41
CA ASP A 197 -27.31 -12.37 -3.99
C ASP A 197 -26.41 -13.22 -4.90
N LEU A 198 -26.16 -14.46 -4.48
CA LEU A 198 -25.20 -15.37 -5.10
C LEU A 198 -25.85 -16.31 -6.13
N GLU A 199 -26.99 -15.93 -6.69
CA GLU A 199 -27.62 -16.66 -7.79
C GLU A 199 -26.74 -16.63 -9.06
N VAL A 200 -26.59 -17.80 -9.70
CA VAL A 200 -25.86 -17.92 -10.97
C VAL A 200 -26.60 -17.13 -12.05
N GLY A 201 -25.87 -16.31 -12.80
CA GLY A 201 -26.40 -15.35 -13.78
C GLY A 201 -26.78 -14.00 -13.18
N SER A 202 -26.67 -13.82 -11.85
CA SER A 202 -26.82 -12.50 -11.23
C SER A 202 -25.64 -11.61 -11.57
N ILE A 203 -25.93 -10.33 -11.76
CA ILE A 203 -24.93 -9.31 -12.05
C ILE A 203 -24.68 -8.51 -10.78
N ILE A 204 -23.41 -8.27 -10.51
CA ILE A 204 -22.96 -7.45 -9.41
C ILE A 204 -22.07 -6.33 -9.92
N LEU A 205 -22.06 -5.22 -9.19
CA LEU A 205 -21.05 -4.17 -9.35
C LEU A 205 -19.86 -4.51 -8.46
N ILE A 206 -18.66 -4.45 -9.03
CA ILE A 206 -17.40 -4.67 -8.33
C ILE A 206 -16.63 -3.36 -8.36
N ARG A 207 -16.32 -2.83 -7.18
CA ARG A 207 -15.38 -1.72 -7.03
C ARG A 207 -14.03 -2.27 -6.58
N SER A 208 -13.00 -1.98 -7.36
CA SER A 208 -11.62 -2.31 -7.07
C SER A 208 -10.87 -1.05 -6.68
N THR A 209 -10.54 -0.93 -5.40
CA THR A 209 -9.65 0.13 -4.91
C THR A 209 -8.22 -0.43 -4.87
N THR A 210 -7.40 -0.03 -5.84
CA THR A 210 -5.98 -0.40 -5.87
C THR A 210 -5.18 0.66 -5.13
N ARG A 211 -4.47 0.22 -4.09
CA ARG A 211 -3.44 1.00 -3.39
C ARG A 211 -2.08 0.34 -3.65
N PRO A 212 -0.95 1.04 -3.47
CA PRO A 212 0.35 0.39 -3.49
C PRO A 212 0.38 -0.84 -2.55
N GLY A 213 0.77 -2.01 -3.07
CA GLY A 213 0.90 -3.25 -2.29
C GLY A 213 -0.40 -3.91 -1.83
N SER A 214 -1.57 -3.36 -2.14
CA SER A 214 -2.87 -3.96 -1.78
C SER A 214 -3.97 -3.60 -2.76
N ARG A 215 -4.92 -4.52 -2.92
CA ARG A 215 -6.15 -4.25 -3.68
C ARG A 215 -7.33 -4.70 -2.84
N LEU A 216 -8.26 -3.77 -2.63
CA LEU A 216 -9.51 -4.04 -1.95
C LEU A 216 -10.61 -4.18 -3.00
N PHE A 217 -11.41 -5.24 -2.89
CA PHE A 217 -12.61 -5.44 -3.69
C PHE A 217 -13.83 -5.27 -2.81
N GLU A 218 -14.78 -4.47 -3.29
CA GLU A 218 -16.10 -4.30 -2.69
C GLU A 218 -17.13 -4.75 -3.72
N PHE A 219 -18.17 -5.42 -3.23
CA PHE A 219 -19.22 -6.04 -4.05
C PHE A 219 -20.55 -5.41 -3.70
N PHE A 220 -21.39 -5.17 -4.71
CA PHE A 220 -22.72 -4.59 -4.54
C PHE A 220 -23.71 -5.33 -5.45
N ASN A 221 -24.90 -5.62 -4.92
CA ASN A 221 -26.01 -6.11 -5.75
C ASN A 221 -26.39 -5.03 -6.75
N GLU A 222 -26.50 -5.41 -8.01
CA GLU A 222 -27.04 -4.53 -9.02
C GLU A 222 -28.55 -4.71 -9.12
N SER A 223 -29.30 -3.61 -9.06
CA SER A 223 -30.76 -3.64 -9.14
C SER A 223 -31.27 -3.58 -10.58
N ASP A 224 -30.45 -3.05 -11.50
CA ASP A 224 -30.80 -2.93 -12.91
C ASP A 224 -30.43 -4.21 -13.68
N ASP A 225 -31.34 -4.70 -14.51
CA ASP A 225 -31.04 -5.84 -15.39
C ASP A 225 -30.02 -5.42 -16.46
N LYS A 226 -28.78 -5.89 -16.29
CA LYS A 226 -27.64 -5.60 -17.19
C LYS A 226 -27.17 -6.83 -17.96
N LYS A 227 -28.03 -7.86 -18.11
CA LYS A 227 -27.69 -9.12 -18.79
C LYS A 227 -27.14 -8.93 -20.20
N GLU A 228 -27.62 -7.92 -20.91
CA GLU A 228 -27.11 -7.49 -22.22
C GLU A 228 -25.59 -7.25 -22.25
N LEU A 229 -24.97 -6.91 -21.11
CA LEU A 229 -23.52 -6.71 -21.01
C LEU A 229 -22.71 -8.00 -21.06
N PHE A 230 -23.35 -9.16 -20.92
CA PHE A 230 -22.69 -10.47 -20.89
C PHE A 230 -23.24 -11.44 -21.94
N GLU A 231 -24.26 -11.00 -22.70
CA GLU A 231 -24.74 -11.73 -23.87
C GLU A 231 -23.63 -11.83 -24.92
N LYS A 232 -23.21 -13.05 -25.22
CA LYS A 232 -22.26 -13.30 -26.29
C LYS A 232 -22.94 -12.97 -27.62
N PRO A 233 -22.28 -12.22 -28.52
CA PRO A 233 -22.76 -12.10 -29.89
C PRO A 233 -22.92 -13.50 -30.47
N ASP A 234 -24.09 -13.80 -31.05
CA ASP A 234 -24.25 -15.02 -31.80
C ASP A 234 -23.50 -14.88 -33.13
N TYR A 235 -22.22 -15.27 -33.11
CA TYR A 235 -21.38 -15.28 -34.31
C TYR A 235 -21.88 -16.24 -35.40
N PHE A 236 -22.91 -17.04 -35.11
CA PHE A 236 -23.55 -17.98 -36.01
C PHE A 236 -24.96 -17.57 -36.43
N GLU A 237 -25.45 -16.41 -35.98
CA GLU A 237 -26.75 -15.87 -36.36
C GLU A 237 -26.80 -15.68 -37.89
N GLY A 238 -27.67 -16.44 -38.57
CA GLY A 238 -27.79 -16.46 -40.03
C GLY A 238 -26.97 -17.55 -40.76
N LEU A 239 -26.15 -18.34 -40.05
CA LEU A 239 -25.49 -19.52 -40.61
C LEU A 239 -26.34 -20.80 -40.58
N GLU A 240 -27.53 -20.75 -39.96
CA GLU A 240 -28.45 -21.90 -39.80
C GLU A 240 -28.88 -22.56 -41.13
N ASN A 241 -28.78 -21.85 -42.26
CA ASN A 241 -29.11 -22.37 -43.59
C ASN A 241 -27.89 -22.66 -44.48
N THR A 242 -26.67 -22.64 -43.93
CA THR A 242 -25.47 -23.00 -44.70
C THR A 242 -25.29 -24.52 -44.73
N LYS A 243 -25.06 -25.05 -45.94
CA LYS A 243 -24.87 -26.49 -46.25
C LYS A 243 -23.72 -27.18 -45.48
N PHE A 244 -22.98 -26.44 -44.65
CA PHE A 244 -21.90 -26.99 -43.83
C PHE A 244 -22.38 -27.83 -42.64
N PHE A 245 -23.61 -27.61 -42.14
CA PHE A 245 -24.18 -28.36 -41.01
C PHE A 245 -25.24 -29.40 -41.41
N THR A 246 -25.51 -29.54 -42.70
CA THR A 246 -26.45 -30.54 -43.23
C THR A 246 -25.72 -31.54 -44.11
N GLU A 247 -24.94 -32.45 -43.51
CA GLU A 247 -24.68 -33.75 -44.11
C GLU A 247 -24.32 -34.82 -43.06
N LYS A 248 -25.35 -35.65 -42.78
CA LYS A 248 -25.42 -36.99 -42.15
C LYS A 248 -25.12 -37.18 -40.67
#